data_AF-A0A1X7V393-F1
#
_entry.id   AF-A0A1X7V393-F1
#
_cell.length_a   1.000
_cell.length_b   1.000
_cell.length_c   1.000
_cell.angle_alpha   90.00
_cell.angle_beta   90.00
_cell.angle_gamma   90.00
#
_symmetry.space_group_name_H-M   'P 1'
#
loop_
_entity.id
_entity.type
_entity.pdbx_description
1 polymer ?
#
loop_
_entity_poly.entity_id
_entity_poly.type
_entity_poly.pdbx_seq_one_letter_code
_entity_poly.pdbx_strand_id
1 'polypeptide(L)'
;MAKVQGISGIAKKMLSDINRRFDPVKNRQAPNFDPLYVASTLLNPPYRLLLNTNQVIAAKSFILSLIANGKSGSQDSSTCEPTTSVSQETEEPPVKWFKHLSRVDELLSKSRV
;
A
#
# COMPACT_ATOMS: atom_id res chain seq x y z
N MET A 1 5.63 -44.47 -8.27
CA MET A 1 6.51 -43.28 -8.42
C MET A 1 5.99 -42.23 -9.41
N ALA A 2 5.22 -42.57 -10.45
CA ALA A 2 4.72 -41.63 -11.47
C ALA A 2 3.87 -40.44 -10.92
N LYS A 3 3.11 -40.65 -9.83
CA LYS A 3 2.24 -39.61 -9.24
C LYS A 3 3.01 -38.39 -8.70
N VAL A 4 4.22 -38.60 -8.17
CA VAL A 4 5.07 -37.54 -7.61
C VAL A 4 5.73 -36.71 -8.72
N GLN A 5 6.03 -37.32 -9.86
CA GLN A 5 6.56 -36.65 -11.06
C GLN A 5 5.54 -35.69 -11.68
N GLY A 6 4.25 -36.07 -11.72
CA GLY A 6 3.18 -35.19 -12.22
C GLY A 6 3.01 -33.92 -11.38
N ILE A 7 3.04 -34.07 -10.04
CA ILE A 7 2.93 -32.94 -9.11
C ILE A 7 4.14 -32.00 -9.25
N SER A 8 5.35 -32.55 -9.37
CA SER A 8 6.56 -31.75 -9.59
C SER A 8 6.49 -30.96 -10.91
N GLY A 9 5.97 -31.57 -11.98
CA GLY A 9 5.79 -30.90 -13.28
C GLY A 9 4.84 -29.72 -13.19
N ILE A 10 3.69 -29.89 -12.53
CA ILE A 10 2.70 -28.81 -12.33
C ILE A 10 3.30 -27.70 -11.46
N ALA A 11 3.96 -28.04 -10.35
CA ALA A 11 4.58 -27.06 -9.45
C ALA A 11 5.64 -26.22 -10.17
N LYS A 12 6.48 -26.85 -11.01
CA LYS A 12 7.48 -26.13 -11.82
C LYS A 12 6.83 -25.17 -12.81
N LYS A 13 5.74 -25.59 -13.47
CA LYS A 13 5.01 -24.73 -14.40
C LYS A 13 4.36 -23.54 -13.69
N MET A 14 3.73 -23.78 -12.55
CA MET A 14 3.18 -22.70 -11.71
C MET A 14 4.25 -21.73 -11.23
N LEU A 15 5.40 -22.23 -10.77
CA LEU A 15 6.51 -21.38 -10.35
C LEU A 15 7.06 -20.53 -11.50
N SER A 16 7.19 -21.11 -12.69
CA SER A 16 7.60 -20.39 -13.90
C SER A 16 6.61 -19.29 -14.25
N ASP A 17 5.30 -19.57 -14.21
CA ASP A 17 4.26 -18.59 -14.48
C ASP A 17 4.23 -17.45 -13.46
N ILE A 18 4.38 -17.76 -12.17
CA ILE A 18 4.48 -16.78 -11.09
C ILE A 18 5.72 -15.89 -11.33
N ASN A 19 6.88 -16.49 -11.56
CA ASN A 19 8.10 -15.72 -11.79
C ASN A 19 7.96 -14.81 -13.01
N ARG A 20 7.38 -15.29 -14.12
CA ARG A 20 7.11 -14.47 -15.31
C ARG A 20 6.20 -13.27 -15.00
N ARG A 21 5.14 -13.48 -14.20
CA ARG A 21 4.19 -12.40 -13.85
C ARG A 21 4.80 -11.35 -12.91
N PHE A 22 5.68 -11.78 -12.01
CA PHE A 22 6.30 -10.90 -11.02
C PHE A 22 7.69 -10.40 -11.44
N ASP A 23 8.24 -10.85 -12.57
CA ASP A 23 9.51 -10.37 -13.11
C ASP A 23 9.55 -8.83 -13.27
N PRO A 24 8.48 -8.18 -13.77
CA PRO A 24 8.44 -6.71 -13.87
C PRO A 24 8.42 -5.99 -12.52
N VAL A 25 8.20 -6.70 -11.41
CA VAL A 25 8.20 -6.10 -10.06
C VAL A 25 9.50 -6.39 -9.33
N LYS A 26 10.08 -7.56 -9.58
CA LYS A 26 11.30 -8.04 -8.91
C LYS A 26 12.56 -7.43 -9.53
N ASN A 27 12.58 -7.27 -10.84
CA ASN A 27 13.79 -6.88 -11.55
C ASN A 27 13.69 -5.44 -12.07
N ARG A 28 14.48 -4.54 -11.47
CA ARG A 28 14.57 -3.14 -11.91
C ARG A 28 15.09 -2.99 -13.34
N GLN A 29 15.89 -3.95 -13.81
CA GLN A 29 16.44 -3.93 -15.17
C GLN A 29 15.47 -4.51 -16.21
N ALA A 30 14.32 -5.05 -15.78
CA ALA A 30 13.31 -5.50 -16.72
C ALA A 30 12.73 -4.28 -17.46
N PRO A 31 12.50 -4.37 -18.78
CA PRO A 31 11.96 -3.26 -19.58
C PRO A 31 10.57 -2.83 -19.11
N ASN A 32 9.84 -3.72 -18.44
CA ASN A 32 8.48 -3.49 -17.96
C ASN A 32 8.45 -3.15 -16.46
N PHE A 33 9.57 -2.75 -15.87
CA PHE A 33 9.63 -2.51 -14.43
C PHE A 33 8.61 -1.44 -13.99
N ASP A 34 7.75 -1.77 -13.03
CA ASP A 34 6.74 -0.85 -12.51
C ASP A 34 7.19 -0.23 -11.17
N PRO A 35 7.74 1.00 -11.17
CA PRO A 35 8.16 1.67 -9.96
C PRO A 35 7.00 2.06 -9.04
N LEU A 36 5.78 2.22 -9.57
CA LEU A 36 4.60 2.58 -8.81
C LEU A 36 4.13 1.40 -7.94
N TYR A 37 4.21 0.18 -8.47
CA TYR A 37 3.91 -1.03 -7.70
C TYR A 37 4.85 -1.18 -6.50
N VAL A 38 6.16 -0.97 -6.70
CA VAL A 38 7.14 -1.09 -5.61
C VAL A 38 6.96 0.02 -4.58
N ALA A 39 6.65 1.24 -5.02
CA ALA A 39 6.37 2.37 -4.13
C ALA A 39 5.09 2.16 -3.31
N SER A 40 4.00 1.71 -3.93
CA SER A 40 2.74 1.40 -3.22
C SER A 40 2.92 0.24 -2.23
N THR A 41 3.71 -0.77 -2.58
CA THR A 41 4.08 -1.86 -1.66
C THR A 41 4.88 -1.35 -0.45
N LEU A 42 5.81 -0.41 -0.67
CA LEU A 42 6.61 0.19 0.41
C LEU A 42 5.75 1.02 1.38
N LEU A 43 4.75 1.73 0.86
CA LEU A 43 3.84 2.56 1.64
C LEU A 43 2.81 1.76 2.44
N ASN A 44 2.63 0.47 2.14
CA ASN A 44 1.72 -0.40 2.85
C ASN A 44 2.46 -1.18 3.96
N PRO A 45 2.25 -0.86 5.26
CA PRO A 45 3.01 -1.43 6.37
C PRO A 45 3.13 -2.97 6.40
N PRO A 46 2.05 -3.76 6.20
CA PRO A 46 2.13 -5.22 6.19
C PRO A 46 3.02 -5.80 5.09
N TYR A 47 3.18 -5.09 3.95
CA TYR A 47 3.90 -5.61 2.78
C TYR A 47 5.33 -5.07 2.67
N ARG A 48 5.72 -4.14 3.53
CA ARG A 48 7.06 -3.55 3.53
C ARG A 48 8.18 -4.59 3.70
N LEU A 49 7.94 -5.65 4.47
CA LEU A 49 8.91 -6.73 4.71
C LEU A 49 9.16 -7.62 3.47
N LEU A 50 8.29 -7.53 2.45
CA LEU A 50 8.43 -8.29 1.20
C LEU A 50 9.42 -7.65 0.23
N LEU A 51 9.89 -6.43 0.51
CA LEU A 51 10.78 -5.68 -0.37
C LEU A 51 12.24 -5.88 0.01
N ASN A 52 13.07 -6.13 -1.00
CA ASN A 52 14.51 -6.19 -0.85
C ASN A 52 15.08 -4.77 -0.77
N THR A 53 16.28 -4.60 -0.20
CA THR A 53 16.93 -3.29 -0.03
C THR A 53 16.99 -2.47 -1.32
N ASN A 54 17.30 -3.10 -2.45
CA ASN A 54 17.35 -2.43 -3.76
C ASN A 54 15.98 -1.90 -4.21
N GLN A 55 14.91 -2.64 -3.94
CA GLN A 55 13.54 -2.23 -4.26
C GLN A 55 13.10 -1.08 -3.36
N VAL A 56 13.48 -1.09 -2.09
CA VAL A 56 13.21 0.01 -1.15
C VAL A 56 13.91 1.30 -1.60
N ILE A 57 15.17 1.22 -2.01
CA ILE A 57 15.92 2.38 -2.53
C ILE A 57 15.24 2.92 -3.79
N ALA A 58 14.88 2.04 -4.73
CA ALA A 58 14.20 2.43 -5.96
C ALA A 58 12.85 3.12 -5.67
N ALA A 59 12.02 2.54 -4.79
CA ALA A 59 10.74 3.12 -4.37
C ALA A 59 10.92 4.50 -3.71
N LYS A 60 11.89 4.66 -2.80
CA LYS A 60 12.18 5.96 -2.19
C LYS A 60 12.59 7.01 -3.22
N SER A 61 13.49 6.65 -4.13
CA SER A 61 13.93 7.56 -5.20
C SER A 61 12.77 7.97 -6.11
N PHE A 62 11.87 7.05 -6.43
CA PHE A 62 10.67 7.32 -7.20
C PHE A 62 9.71 8.26 -6.47
N ILE A 63 9.40 7.99 -5.20
CA ILE A 63 8.54 8.87 -4.37
C ILE A 63 9.12 10.29 -4.28
N LEU A 64 10.44 10.41 -4.05
CA LEU A 64 11.09 11.72 -4.01
C LEU A 64 11.01 12.45 -5.36
N SER A 65 11.12 11.73 -6.48
CA SER A 65 10.97 12.32 -7.81
C SER A 65 9.56 12.85 -8.06
N LEU A 66 8.53 12.14 -7.59
CA LEU A 66 7.14 12.60 -7.66
C LEU A 66 6.91 13.86 -6.82
N ILE A 67 7.47 13.92 -5.61
CA ILE A 67 7.38 15.09 -4.74
C ILE A 67 8.10 16.30 -5.35
N ALA A 68 9.26 16.09 -5.98
CA ALA A 68 10.00 17.15 -6.65
C ALA A 68 9.23 17.70 -7.85
N ASN A 69 8.64 16.83 -8.67
CA ASN A 69 7.86 17.23 -9.85
C ASN A 69 6.53 17.89 -9.47
N GLY A 70 5.88 17.45 -8.37
CA GLY A 70 4.65 18.05 -7.86
C GLY A 70 4.82 19.48 -7.33
N LYS A 71 6.06 19.89 -6.97
CA LYS A 71 6.36 21.25 -6.52
C LYS A 71 6.54 22.25 -7.67
N SER A 72 6.68 21.79 -8.91
CA SER A 72 6.90 22.67 -10.07
C SER A 72 5.60 23.21 -10.70
N GLY A 73 4.43 22.90 -10.15
CA GLY A 73 3.12 23.21 -10.74
C GLY A 73 2.18 24.04 -9.87
N SER A 74 2.68 24.75 -8.85
CA SER A 74 1.88 25.64 -8.02
C SER A 74 2.12 27.10 -8.39
N GLN A 75 1.67 27.52 -9.57
CA GLN A 75 1.12 28.87 -9.73
C GLN A 75 -0.35 28.77 -9.36
N ASP A 76 -0.65 29.08 -8.10
CA ASP A 76 -1.68 30.07 -7.78
C ASP A 76 -1.60 30.41 -6.29
N SER A 77 -1.67 31.71 -6.09
CA SER A 77 -1.57 32.46 -4.85
C SER A 77 -2.51 31.96 -3.75
N SER A 78 -1.96 31.57 -2.61
CA SER A 78 -2.52 31.97 -1.31
C SER A 78 -1.43 31.94 -0.25
N THR A 79 -1.01 33.13 0.15
CA THR A 79 -0.27 33.39 1.38
C THR A 79 -1.01 32.77 2.55
N CYS A 80 -0.37 31.84 3.28
CA CYS A 80 -0.80 31.45 4.61
C CYS A 80 0.32 31.80 5.59
N GLU A 81 0.20 33.02 6.13
CA GLU A 81 0.86 33.44 7.36
C GLU A 81 0.42 32.53 8.53
N PRO A 82 1.27 32.32 9.54
CA PRO A 82 0.92 31.52 10.70
C PRO A 82 0.11 32.39 11.67
N THR A 83 -1.18 32.12 11.87
CA THR A 83 -1.92 32.70 13.00
C THR A 83 -2.60 31.61 13.81
N THR A 84 -2.03 31.37 14.97
CA THR A 84 -2.66 30.73 16.12
C THR A 84 -3.96 31.44 16.47
N SER A 85 -5.10 30.75 16.44
CA SER A 85 -6.23 31.04 17.33
C SER A 85 -7.10 29.80 17.51
N VAL A 86 -7.24 29.38 18.76
CA VAL A 86 -8.20 28.40 19.23
C VAL A 86 -9.62 28.95 18.99
N SER A 87 -10.51 28.12 18.43
CA SER A 87 -11.95 28.23 18.64
C SER A 87 -12.56 26.83 18.57
N GLN A 88 -13.16 26.42 19.69
CA GLN A 88 -13.99 25.23 19.80
C GLN A 88 -15.25 25.43 18.96
N GLU A 89 -15.54 24.52 18.05
CA GLU A 89 -16.89 24.37 17.50
C GLU A 89 -17.20 22.89 17.30
N THR A 90 -18.40 22.53 17.73
CA THR A 90 -18.88 21.19 18.07
C THR A 90 -19.08 20.36 16.80
N GLU A 91 -18.09 19.54 16.41
CA GLU A 91 -18.21 18.63 15.28
C GLU A 91 -18.86 17.31 15.72
N GLU A 92 -20.07 17.03 15.23
CA GLU A 92 -20.78 15.76 15.43
C GLU A 92 -19.88 14.57 14.99
N PRO A 93 -19.86 13.47 15.76
CA PRO A 93 -19.04 12.32 15.39
C PRO A 93 -19.54 11.72 14.07
N PRO A 94 -18.63 11.24 13.20
CA PRO A 94 -19.01 10.68 11.91
C PRO A 94 -20.01 9.54 12.08
N VAL A 95 -21.13 9.64 11.37
CA VAL A 95 -22.20 8.64 11.34
C VAL A 95 -21.59 7.28 10.97
N LYS A 96 -21.61 6.34 11.93
CA LYS A 96 -20.98 5.02 11.87
C LYS A 96 -21.22 4.34 10.51
N TRP A 97 -20.20 4.30 9.64
CA TRP A 97 -20.25 3.69 8.30
C TRP A 97 -20.40 2.16 8.30
N PHE A 98 -20.49 1.54 9.48
CA PHE A 98 -20.60 0.09 9.61
C PHE A 98 -21.74 -0.27 10.57
N LYS A 99 -22.99 -0.22 10.07
CA LYS A 99 -24.18 -0.74 10.80
C LYS A 99 -23.96 -2.18 11.31
N HIS A 100 -23.16 -2.97 10.59
CA HIS A 100 -22.85 -4.36 10.88
C HIS A 100 -21.81 -4.53 12.01
N LEU A 101 -20.97 -3.53 12.28
CA LEU A 101 -20.08 -3.51 13.45
C LEU A 101 -20.80 -3.02 14.72
N SER A 102 -21.93 -2.31 14.58
CA SER A 102 -22.73 -1.86 15.73
C SER A 102 -23.38 -3.03 16.49
N ARG A 103 -23.71 -4.13 15.79
CA ARG A 103 -24.21 -5.38 16.40
C ARG A 103 -23.17 -6.09 17.26
N VAL A 104 -21.88 -5.92 16.94
CA VAL A 104 -20.80 -6.57 17.69
C VAL A 104 -20.65 -5.92 19.06
N ASP A 105 -20.84 -4.60 19.15
CA ASP A 105 -20.76 -3.84 20.40
C ASP A 105 -21.95 -4.15 21.35
N GLU A 106 -23.16 -4.34 20.80
CA GLU A 106 -24.33 -4.82 21.59
C GLU A 106 -24.15 -6.23 22.13
N LEU A 107 -23.50 -7.13 21.37
CA LEU A 107 -23.25 -8.50 21.83
C LEU A 107 -22.13 -8.55 22.88
N LEU A 108 -21.10 -7.72 22.76
CA LEU A 108 -20.01 -7.66 23.73
C LEU A 108 -20.43 -6.99 25.05
N SER A 109 -21.31 -5.98 25.00
CA SER A 109 -21.83 -5.33 26.21
C SER A 109 -22.80 -6.21 27.00
N LYS A 110 -23.60 -7.06 26.34
CA LYS A 110 -24.46 -8.06 27.01
C LYS A 110 -23.69 -9.24 27.61
N SER A 111 -22.46 -9.49 27.19
CA SER A 111 -21.63 -10.59 27.69
C SER A 111 -20.81 -10.25 28.95
N ARG A 112 -20.90 -9.03 29.48
CA ARG A 112 -20.36 -8.65 30.80
C ARG A 112 -21.49 -8.59 31.83
N VAL A 113 -22.03 -9.75 32.18
CA VAL A 113 -22.69 -10.02 33.47
C VAL A 113 -22.13 -11.32 33.99
#